data_AF-A0A2T5NGD9-F1
#
_entry.id   AF-A0A2T5NGD9-F1
#
_cell.length_a   1.000
_cell.length_b   1.000
_cell.length_c   1.000
_cell.angle_alpha   90.00
_cell.angle_beta   90.00
_cell.angle_gamma   90.00
#
_symmetry.space_group_name_H-M   'P 1'
#
loop_
_entity.id
_entity.type
_entity.pdbx_description
1 polymer ?
#
loop_
_entity_poly.entity_id
_entity_poly.type
_entity_poly.pdbx_seq_one_letter_code
_entity_poly.pdbx_strand_id
1 'polypeptide(L)'
;MSVKYPIRRHYRPNLKPVSYQELPFAARLPDHPQVHCWQVPPADDYRQAYLLGREYAGHFIQYLQDNPDVPKRALLARIAADVDFSVQGPEQGYWAGFFALVEQVLIFPIDIFGYIDRIKLREDALRQQTAKRLADTE
;
A
#
# COMPACT_ATOMS: atom_id res chain seq x y z
N MET A 1 5.16 -5.61 32.75
CA MET A 1 3.83 -5.04 32.41
C MET A 1 3.46 -5.55 31.02
N SER A 2 2.27 -6.13 30.84
CA SER A 2 1.85 -6.73 29.57
C SER A 2 1.33 -5.64 28.63
N VAL A 3 2.04 -5.40 27.54
CA VAL A 3 1.56 -4.54 26.44
C VAL A 3 0.32 -5.20 25.86
N LYS A 4 -0.85 -4.58 26.01
CA LYS A 4 -2.08 -4.99 25.32
C LYS A 4 -1.94 -4.58 23.87
N TYR A 5 -1.50 -5.51 23.02
CA TYR A 5 -1.56 -5.33 21.58
C TYR A 5 -3.02 -5.15 21.13
N PRO A 6 -3.32 -4.23 20.20
CA PRO A 6 -4.64 -4.19 19.57
C PRO A 6 -4.94 -5.54 18.92
N ILE A 7 -6.23 -5.89 18.78
CA ILE A 7 -6.66 -7.14 18.16
C ILE A 7 -6.00 -7.25 16.78
N ARG A 8 -5.18 -8.31 16.56
CA ARG A 8 -4.38 -8.61 15.35
C ARG A 8 -5.10 -8.47 14.00
N ARG A 9 -6.44 -8.32 14.00
CA ARG A 9 -7.32 -8.31 12.83
C ARG A 9 -8.46 -7.29 13.03
N HIS A 10 -8.16 -6.00 12.98
CA HIS A 10 -9.22 -5.00 12.72
C HIS A 10 -9.72 -5.09 11.27
N TYR A 11 -8.86 -5.52 10.34
CA TYR A 11 -9.26 -5.85 8.99
C TYR A 11 -10.16 -7.09 8.98
N ARG A 12 -11.41 -6.93 8.53
CA ARG A 12 -12.35 -8.03 8.32
C ARG A 12 -12.30 -8.47 6.84
N PRO A 13 -11.64 -9.59 6.51
CA PRO A 13 -11.77 -10.17 5.18
C PRO A 13 -13.26 -10.45 4.93
N ASN A 14 -13.74 -10.15 3.72
CA ASN A 14 -15.11 -10.33 3.20
C ASN A 14 -16.11 -9.15 3.26
N LEU A 15 -15.71 -7.94 3.67
CA LEU A 15 -16.51 -6.74 3.40
C LEU A 15 -16.07 -6.16 2.04
N LYS A 16 -16.85 -6.36 0.97
CA LYS A 16 -16.54 -5.73 -0.33
C LYS A 16 -17.32 -4.43 -0.50
N PRO A 17 -16.66 -3.28 -0.75
CA PRO A 17 -15.21 -3.03 -0.71
C PRO A 17 -14.74 -2.60 0.70
N VAL A 18 -13.60 -3.11 1.17
CA VAL A 18 -12.92 -2.54 2.35
C VAL A 18 -12.21 -1.28 1.89
N SER A 19 -12.51 -0.14 2.50
CA SER A 19 -11.79 1.10 2.22
C SER A 19 -10.34 0.99 2.72
N TYR A 20 -9.36 1.53 1.99
CA TYR A 20 -7.98 1.62 2.50
C TYR A 20 -7.86 2.46 3.79
N GLN A 21 -8.91 3.22 4.14
CA GLN A 21 -9.07 3.90 5.43
C GLN A 21 -9.09 2.94 6.62
N GLU A 22 -9.33 1.65 6.40
CA GLU A 22 -9.31 0.61 7.44
C GLU A 22 -7.89 0.10 7.74
N LEU A 23 -6.86 0.58 7.00
CA LEU A 23 -5.47 0.31 7.35
C LEU A 23 -5.14 1.01 8.68
N PRO A 24 -4.41 0.36 9.60
CA PRO A 24 -4.23 0.86 10.97
C PRO A 24 -3.37 2.13 11.08
N PHE A 25 -2.77 2.55 9.97
CA PHE A 25 -1.95 3.74 9.83
C PHE A 25 -2.57 4.76 8.87
N ALA A 26 -3.83 4.57 8.46
CA ALA A 26 -4.58 5.52 7.66
C ALA A 26 -5.56 6.31 8.56
N ALA A 27 -5.61 7.63 8.40
CA ALA A 27 -6.54 8.47 9.15
C ALA A 27 -7.07 9.65 8.32
N ARG A 28 -8.27 10.12 8.66
CA ARG A 28 -8.77 11.41 8.17
C ARG A 28 -8.29 12.52 9.10
N LEU A 29 -7.48 13.42 8.57
CA LEU A 29 -7.05 14.62 9.29
C LEU A 29 -7.98 15.78 8.92
N PRO A 30 -8.40 16.64 9.88
CA PRO A 30 -9.29 17.76 9.63
C PRO A 30 -8.82 18.69 8.50
N ASP A 31 -7.51 18.89 8.37
CA ASP A 31 -6.90 19.83 7.42
C ASP A 31 -6.48 19.20 6.09
N HIS A 32 -6.75 17.90 5.88
CA HIS A 32 -6.37 17.20 4.66
C HIS A 32 -7.60 16.83 3.80
N PRO A 33 -7.65 17.23 2.52
CA PRO A 33 -8.76 16.88 1.63
C PRO A 33 -8.79 15.38 1.28
N GLN A 34 -7.69 14.66 1.54
CA GLN A 34 -7.56 13.22 1.33
C GLN A 34 -7.14 12.55 2.64
N VAL A 35 -7.41 11.24 2.72
CA VAL A 35 -6.99 10.40 3.85
C VAL A 35 -5.46 10.36 3.89
N HIS A 36 -4.90 10.72 5.04
CA HIS A 36 -3.48 10.55 5.31
C HIS A 36 -3.17 9.08 5.50
N CYS A 37 -2.28 8.52 4.69
CA CYS A 37 -1.97 7.10 4.60
C CYS A 37 -0.72 6.74 5.43
N TRP A 38 -0.28 7.62 6.33
CA TRP A 38 0.83 7.36 7.23
C TRP A 38 0.71 8.11 8.57
N GLN A 39 -0.04 7.55 9.51
CA GLN A 39 -0.18 8.08 10.86
C GLN A 39 0.32 7.02 11.84
N VAL A 40 1.44 7.32 12.47
CA VAL A 40 2.13 6.41 13.40
C VAL A 40 2.17 7.06 14.79
N PRO A 41 2.02 6.28 15.87
CA PRO A 41 2.15 6.85 17.21
C PRO A 41 3.61 7.27 17.47
N PRO A 42 3.86 8.16 18.45
CA PRO A 42 5.21 8.44 18.94
C PRO A 42 5.93 7.15 19.36
N ALA A 43 7.25 7.11 19.19
CA ALA A 43 8.04 5.93 19.51
C ALA A 43 9.19 6.27 20.47
N ASP A 44 9.33 5.46 21.52
CA ASP A 44 10.47 5.54 22.43
C ASP A 44 11.59 4.54 22.07
N ASP A 45 11.28 3.51 21.26
CA ASP A 45 12.20 2.44 20.91
C ASP A 45 12.15 2.09 19.41
N TYR A 46 13.32 2.19 18.77
CA TYR A 46 13.46 1.96 17.33
C TYR A 46 13.03 0.55 16.93
N ARG A 47 13.39 -0.46 17.74
CA ARG A 47 13.12 -1.86 17.40
C ARG A 47 11.63 -2.16 17.46
N GLN A 48 10.91 -1.62 18.44
CA GLN A 48 9.45 -1.71 18.52
C GLN A 48 8.79 -1.00 17.35
N ALA A 49 9.23 0.22 17.01
CA ALA A 49 8.74 0.93 15.83
C ALA A 49 8.98 0.13 14.54
N TYR A 50 10.15 -0.49 14.40
CA TYR A 50 10.49 -1.36 13.28
C TYR A 50 9.58 -2.58 13.16
N LEU A 51 9.32 -3.27 14.27
CA LEU A 51 8.43 -4.43 14.27
C LEU A 51 6.99 -4.04 13.95
N LEU A 52 6.50 -2.91 14.47
CA LEU A 52 5.16 -2.41 14.16
C LEU A 52 5.05 -1.92 12.70
N GLY A 53 6.11 -1.31 12.17
CA GLY A 53 6.22 -0.97 10.75
C GLY A 53 6.07 -2.19 9.84
N ARG A 54 6.70 -3.32 10.21
CA ARG A 54 6.48 -4.59 9.50
C ARG A 54 5.03 -5.07 9.59
N GLU A 55 4.40 -4.95 10.75
CA GLU A 55 2.99 -5.32 10.91
C GLU A 55 2.08 -4.47 10.01
N TYR A 56 2.35 -3.16 9.92
CA TYR A 56 1.66 -2.25 8.99
C TYR A 56 1.85 -2.67 7.52
N ALA A 57 3.05 -3.05 7.10
CA ALA A 57 3.27 -3.58 5.76
C ALA A 57 2.50 -4.90 5.54
N GLY A 58 2.39 -5.76 6.55
CA GLY A 58 1.55 -6.96 6.49
C GLY A 58 0.08 -6.65 6.21
N HIS A 59 -0.48 -5.65 6.91
CA HIS A 59 -1.84 -5.17 6.65
C HIS A 59 -2.02 -4.60 5.24
N PHE A 60 -1.04 -3.82 4.76
CA PHE A 60 -1.05 -3.28 3.40
C PHE A 60 -1.04 -4.39 2.33
N ILE A 61 -0.15 -5.38 2.48
CA ILE A 61 -0.04 -6.50 1.54
C ILE A 61 -1.32 -7.32 1.51
N GLN A 62 -1.86 -7.67 2.69
CA GLN A 62 -3.13 -8.39 2.78
C GLN A 62 -4.28 -7.60 2.12
N TYR A 63 -4.34 -6.29 2.36
CA TYR A 63 -5.32 -5.41 1.72
C TYR A 63 -5.23 -5.47 0.19
N LEU A 64 -4.02 -5.46 -0.39
CA LEU A 64 -3.84 -5.59 -1.84
C LEU A 64 -4.31 -6.95 -2.37
N GLN A 65 -4.03 -8.02 -1.63
CA GLN A 65 -4.43 -9.39 -2.00
C GLN A 65 -5.95 -9.56 -1.98
N ASP A 66 -6.63 -8.96 -1.02
CA ASP A 66 -8.09 -9.03 -0.89
C ASP A 66 -8.82 -8.10 -1.88
N ASN A 67 -8.12 -7.10 -2.43
CA ASN A 67 -8.67 -6.09 -3.31
C ASN A 67 -7.84 -5.94 -4.61
N PRO A 68 -7.69 -7.00 -5.44
CA PRO A 68 -6.77 -7.00 -6.59
C PRO A 68 -7.12 -6.01 -7.70
N ASP A 69 -8.34 -5.45 -7.72
CA ASP A 69 -8.79 -4.45 -8.68
C ASP A 69 -8.54 -2.98 -8.24
N VAL A 70 -8.25 -2.78 -6.94
CA VAL A 70 -7.94 -1.46 -6.34
C VAL A 70 -6.52 -0.91 -6.61
N PRO A 71 -5.47 -1.69 -6.94
CA PRO A 71 -4.11 -1.19 -7.19
C PRO A 71 -4.00 -0.09 -8.25
N LYS A 72 -5.06 0.17 -9.03
CA LYS A 72 -5.17 1.28 -10.00
C LYS A 72 -4.93 2.69 -9.43
N ARG A 73 -4.79 2.86 -8.11
CA ARG A 73 -4.60 4.18 -7.46
C ARG A 73 -3.21 4.43 -6.88
N ALA A 74 -2.23 3.56 -7.15
CA ALA A 74 -0.85 3.70 -6.66
C ALA A 74 -0.79 3.93 -5.14
N LEU A 75 -1.50 3.11 -4.35
CA LEU A 75 -1.64 3.31 -2.91
C LEU A 75 -0.28 3.33 -2.17
N LEU A 76 0.68 2.49 -2.58
CA LEU A 76 2.03 2.52 -2.03
C LEU A 76 2.71 3.88 -2.22
N ALA A 77 2.51 4.53 -3.38
CA ALA A 77 3.06 5.85 -3.65
C ALA A 77 2.40 6.93 -2.78
N ARG A 78 1.10 6.79 -2.46
CA ARG A 78 0.40 7.69 -1.52
C ARG A 78 0.91 7.53 -0.10
N ILE A 79 1.09 6.28 0.35
CA ILE A 79 1.72 5.98 1.64
C ILE A 79 3.11 6.65 1.69
N ALA A 80 3.94 6.43 0.67
CA ALA A 80 5.27 7.03 0.61
C ALA A 80 5.25 8.57 0.61
N ALA A 81 4.26 9.20 -0.04
CA ALA A 81 4.12 10.66 -0.04
C ALA A 81 3.75 11.23 1.34
N ASP A 82 3.08 10.44 2.18
CA ASP A 82 2.66 10.81 3.53
C ASP A 82 3.71 10.45 4.60
N VAL A 83 4.77 9.70 4.23
CA VAL A 83 5.88 9.36 5.12
C VAL A 83 6.86 10.54 5.21
N ASP A 84 7.17 11.00 6.41
CA ASP A 84 8.34 11.84 6.64
C ASP A 84 9.62 10.98 6.70
N PHE A 85 10.32 10.89 5.57
CA PHE A 85 11.61 10.19 5.48
C PHE A 85 12.77 10.92 6.15
N SER A 86 12.59 12.18 6.56
CA SER A 86 13.62 12.95 7.25
C SER A 86 13.59 12.78 8.77
N VAL A 87 12.54 12.13 9.31
CA VAL A 87 12.35 11.92 10.75
C VAL A 87 13.57 11.27 11.38
N GLN A 88 14.06 11.87 12.46
CA GLN A 88 15.17 11.37 13.27
C GLN A 88 14.62 10.72 14.54
N GLY A 89 15.32 9.72 15.06
CA GLY A 89 14.93 9.04 16.30
C GLY A 89 14.25 7.68 16.08
N PRO A 90 13.60 7.14 17.12
CA PRO A 90 12.95 5.82 17.08
C PRO A 90 11.88 5.68 15.99
N GLU A 91 11.14 6.75 15.69
CA GLU A 91 10.02 6.79 14.74
C GLU A 91 10.43 6.37 13.32
N GLN A 92 11.69 6.58 12.94
CA GLN A 92 12.21 6.14 11.64
C GLN A 92 12.10 4.61 11.47
N GLY A 93 12.03 3.87 12.59
CA GLY A 93 11.79 2.44 12.61
C GLY A 93 10.52 2.05 11.88
N TYR A 94 9.44 2.84 11.97
CA TYR A 94 8.17 2.51 11.31
C TYR A 94 8.30 2.37 9.80
N TRP A 95 8.86 3.38 9.13
CA TRP A 95 8.99 3.32 7.67
C TRP A 95 10.07 2.30 7.28
N ALA A 96 11.15 2.20 8.05
CA ALA A 96 12.22 1.23 7.78
C ALA A 96 11.69 -0.21 7.83
N GLY A 97 10.90 -0.55 8.85
CA GLY A 97 10.27 -1.86 8.98
C GLY A 97 9.22 -2.13 7.90
N PHE A 98 8.42 -1.12 7.57
CA PHE A 98 7.40 -1.22 6.53
C PHE A 98 8.01 -1.58 5.17
N PHE A 99 8.95 -0.76 4.69
CA PHE A 99 9.57 -0.99 3.38
C PHE A 99 10.43 -2.25 3.36
N ALA A 100 11.09 -2.61 4.47
CA ALA A 100 11.83 -3.86 4.57
C ALA A 100 10.95 -5.10 4.37
N LEU A 101 9.72 -5.13 4.92
CA LEU A 101 8.83 -6.27 4.68
C LEU A 101 8.30 -6.29 3.24
N VAL A 102 8.00 -5.12 2.66
CA VAL A 102 7.60 -5.03 1.25
C VAL A 102 8.69 -5.61 0.36
N GLU A 103 9.95 -5.21 0.58
CA GLU A 103 11.10 -5.74 -0.15
C GLU A 103 11.26 -7.26 0.03
N GLN A 104 11.14 -7.77 1.26
CA GLN A 104 11.21 -9.20 1.55
C GLN A 104 10.18 -10.02 0.77
N VAL A 105 8.97 -9.49 0.58
CA VAL A 105 7.89 -10.17 -0.14
C VAL A 105 8.11 -10.12 -1.66
N LEU A 106 8.84 -9.14 -2.18
CA LEU A 106 9.20 -9.08 -3.60
C LEU A 106 10.24 -10.13 -4.01
N ILE A 107 10.89 -10.80 -3.06
CA ILE A 107 11.84 -11.89 -3.32
C ILE A 107 11.12 -13.14 -3.84
N PHE A 108 9.81 -13.30 -3.56
CA PHE A 108 9.06 -14.45 -4.06
C PHE A 108 9.05 -14.46 -5.59
N PRO A 109 9.27 -15.62 -6.22
CA PRO A 109 9.40 -15.72 -7.67
C PRO A 109 8.10 -15.31 -8.36
N ILE A 110 8.19 -14.27 -9.18
CA ILE A 110 7.13 -13.78 -10.05
C ILE A 110 7.72 -13.66 -11.45
N ASP A 111 7.03 -14.18 -12.46
CA ASP A 111 7.36 -13.91 -13.88
C ASP A 111 6.99 -12.46 -14.22
N ILE A 112 7.84 -11.54 -13.76
CA ILE A 112 7.60 -10.10 -13.89
C ILE A 112 7.71 -9.64 -15.34
N PHE A 113 8.62 -10.22 -16.13
CA PHE A 113 8.78 -9.87 -17.54
C PHE A 113 7.58 -10.34 -18.36
N GLY A 114 7.12 -11.58 -18.18
CA GLY A 114 5.90 -12.04 -18.84
C GLY A 114 4.67 -11.25 -18.40
N TYR A 115 4.60 -10.79 -17.15
CA TYR A 115 3.53 -9.89 -16.70
C TYR A 115 3.59 -8.51 -17.39
N ILE A 116 4.79 -7.91 -17.49
CA ILE A 116 5.00 -6.64 -18.19
C ILE A 116 4.61 -6.75 -19.66
N ASP A 117 5.00 -7.84 -20.33
CA ASP A 117 4.65 -8.06 -21.74
C ASP A 117 3.15 -8.17 -21.95
N ARG A 118 2.43 -8.86 -21.04
CA ARG A 118 0.95 -8.92 -21.06
C ARG A 118 0.31 -7.53 -20.89
N ILE A 119 0.87 -6.67 -20.04
CA ILE A 119 0.38 -5.28 -19.89
C ILE A 119 0.56 -4.52 -21.20
N LYS A 120 1.77 -4.53 -21.78
CA LYS A 120 2.06 -3.82 -23.02
C LYS A 120 1.15 -4.25 -24.17
N LEU A 121 0.99 -5.55 -24.37
CA LEU A 121 0.09 -6.11 -25.38
C LEU A 121 -1.35 -5.62 -25.21
N ARG A 122 -1.84 -5.54 -23.97
CA ARG A 122 -3.18 -5.01 -23.67
C ARG A 122 -3.31 -3.53 -24.01
N GLU A 123 -2.30 -2.71 -23.69
CA GLU A 123 -2.31 -1.29 -24.00
C GLU A 123 -2.27 -1.03 -25.51
N ASP A 124 -1.43 -1.78 -26.24
CA ASP A 124 -1.34 -1.65 -27.69
C ASP A 124 -2.64 -2.07 -28.39
N ALA A 125 -3.29 -3.15 -27.92
CA ALA A 125 -4.60 -3.55 -28.42
C ALA A 125 -5.67 -2.46 -28.18
N LEU A 126 -5.67 -1.82 -27.00
CA LEU A 126 -6.58 -0.72 -26.69
C LEU A 126 -6.33 0.51 -27.58
N ARG A 127 -5.06 0.84 -27.85
CA ARG A 127 -4.69 1.93 -28.76
C ARG A 127 -5.17 1.65 -30.19
N GLN A 128 -4.93 0.44 -30.70
CA GLN A 128 -5.37 0.04 -32.04
C GLN A 128 -6.89 0.06 -32.18
N GLN A 129 -7.62 -0.42 -31.16
CA GLN A 129 -9.08 -0.37 -31.15
C GLN A 129 -9.61 1.07 -31.13
N THR A 130 -8.95 1.97 -30.40
CA THR A 130 -9.32 3.40 -30.35
C THR A 130 -9.05 4.08 -31.69
N ALA A 131 -7.89 3.84 -32.31
CA ALA A 131 -7.55 4.38 -33.62
C ALA A 131 -8.51 3.88 -34.71
N LYS A 132 -8.87 2.59 -34.69
CA LYS A 132 -9.85 2.02 -35.62
C LYS A 132 -11.23 2.65 -35.48
N ARG A 133 -11.72 2.84 -34.24
CA ARG A 133 -13.01 3.53 -34.02
C ARG A 133 -13.00 4.95 -34.55
N LEU A 134 -11.91 5.69 -34.38
CA LEU A 134 -11.79 7.06 -34.92
C LEU A 134 -11.83 7.05 -36.45
N ALA A 135 -11.12 6.14 -37.09
CA ALA A 135 -11.12 5.99 -38.55
C ALA A 135 -12.48 5.54 -39.13
N ASP A 136 -13.28 4.77 -38.38
CA ASP A 136 -14.63 4.34 -38.81
C ASP A 136 -15.71 5.43 -38.61
N THR A 137 -15.35 6.58 -38.01
CA THR A 137 -16.28 7.71 -37.77
C THR A 137 -16.04 8.91 -38.70
N GLU A 138 -15.00 8.85 -39.55
CA GLU A 138 -14.68 9.80 -40.63
C GLU A 138 -15.21 9.31 -41.99
#